data_AF-A0AAX2A4M7-F1
#
_entry.id   AF-A0AAX2A4M7-F1
#
_cell.length_a   1.000
_cell.length_b   1.000
_cell.length_c   1.000
_cell.angle_alpha   90.00
_cell.angle_beta   90.00
_cell.angle_gamma   90.00
#
_symmetry.space_group_name_H-M   'P 1'
#
loop_
_entity.id
_entity.type
_entity.pdbx_description
1 polymer ?
#
loop_
_entity_poly.entity_id
_entity_poly.type
_entity_poly.pdbx_seq_one_letter_code
_entity_poly.pdbx_strand_id
1 'polypeptide(L)'
;MSNLNRLNELELIKLAKTSNCQDTLTNLADNIFITVRRCVAKNENITTPIVNKLAIDSASNVSYWATRHNNYSAKRVVQSNDPCVVCSIDELQYHNTCSSCSLV
;
A
#
# COMPACT_ATOMS: atom_id res chain seq x y z
N MET A 1 -4.27 4.45 21.98
CA MET A 1 -3.25 4.20 20.94
C MET A 1 -3.11 2.70 20.79
N SER A 2 -3.57 2.15 19.66
CA SER A 2 -3.45 0.73 19.36
C SER A 2 -1.97 0.38 19.20
N ASN A 3 -1.47 -0.61 19.93
CA ASN A 3 -0.08 -1.04 19.81
C ASN A 3 0.09 -1.88 18.54
N LEU A 4 0.33 -1.20 17.41
CA LEU A 4 0.49 -1.82 16.08
C LEU A 4 1.54 -2.94 16.07
N ASN A 5 2.51 -2.91 16.99
CA ASN A 5 3.59 -3.90 17.09
C ASN A 5 3.12 -5.29 17.56
N ARG A 6 1.86 -5.43 18.00
CA ARG A 6 1.26 -6.71 18.39
C ARG A 6 0.44 -7.37 17.27
N LEU A 7 0.19 -6.64 16.18
CA LEU A 7 -0.60 -7.13 15.07
C LEU A 7 0.29 -7.90 14.09
N ASN A 8 -0.24 -8.99 13.55
CA ASN A 8 0.41 -9.69 12.44
C ASN A 8 0.19 -8.95 11.11
N GLU A 9 0.90 -9.35 10.05
CA GLU A 9 0.80 -8.72 8.73
C GLU A 9 -0.64 -8.67 8.19
N LEU A 10 -1.43 -9.75 8.37
CA LEU A 10 -2.81 -9.81 7.90
C LEU A 10 -3.72 -8.80 8.62
N GLU A 11 -3.54 -8.63 9.92
CA GLU A 11 -4.26 -7.64 10.72
C GLU A 11 -3.86 -6.21 10.34
N LEU A 12 -2.57 -5.99 10.09
CA LEU A 12 -2.04 -4.70 9.60
C LEU A 12 -2.57 -4.36 8.21
N ILE A 13 -2.68 -5.34 7.30
CA ILE A 13 -3.31 -5.16 5.99
C ILE A 13 -4.77 -4.74 6.14
N LYS A 14 -5.55 -5.45 6.98
CA LYS A 14 -6.95 -5.09 7.24
C LYS A 14 -7.06 -3.66 7.77
N LEU A 15 -6.24 -3.32 8.75
CA LEU A 15 -6.21 -1.99 9.34
C LEU A 15 -5.81 -0.91 8.32
N ALA A 16 -4.80 -1.17 7.48
CA ALA A 16 -4.35 -0.27 6.42
C ALA A 16 -5.45 -0.01 5.39
N LYS A 17 -6.31 -1.00 5.10
CA LYS A 17 -7.42 -0.87 4.15
C LYS A 17 -8.61 -0.10 4.72
N THR A 18 -8.92 -0.25 6.00
CA THR A 18 -10.17 0.27 6.59
C THR A 18 -9.99 1.50 7.47
N SER A 19 -8.78 1.80 7.92
CA SER A 19 -8.53 2.94 8.81
C SER A 19 -8.78 4.27 8.09
N ASN A 20 -9.41 5.20 8.80
CA ASN A 20 -9.50 6.62 8.45
C ASN A 20 -8.69 7.51 9.41
N CYS A 21 -8.04 6.91 10.41
CA CYS A 21 -7.22 7.60 11.41
C CYS A 21 -5.84 7.93 10.80
N GLN A 22 -5.54 9.22 10.65
CA GLN A 22 -4.30 9.68 10.00
C GLN A 22 -3.04 9.24 10.74
N ASP A 23 -3.04 9.20 12.07
CA ASP A 23 -1.90 8.70 12.85
C ASP A 23 -1.66 7.22 12.58
N THR A 24 -2.73 6.44 12.45
CA THR A 24 -2.63 5.01 12.11
C THR A 24 -2.07 4.85 10.70
N LEU A 25 -2.62 5.57 9.72
CA LEU A 25 -2.16 5.51 8.33
C LEU A 25 -0.71 5.99 8.17
N THR A 26 -0.30 7.02 8.91
CA THR A 26 1.08 7.53 8.94
C THR A 26 2.04 6.46 9.45
N ASN A 27 1.71 5.80 10.57
CA ASN A 27 2.54 4.72 11.10
C ASN A 27 2.59 3.50 10.14
N LEU A 28 1.47 3.16 9.51
CA LEU A 28 1.41 2.05 8.55
C LEU A 28 2.16 2.36 7.24
N ALA A 29 2.30 3.63 6.87
CA ALA A 29 3.11 4.04 5.72
C ALA A 29 4.61 3.79 5.91
N ASP A 30 5.06 3.61 7.15
CA ASP A 30 6.44 3.22 7.51
C ASP A 30 6.59 1.74 7.85
N ASN A 31 5.54 0.95 7.64
CA ASN A 31 5.55 -0.44 8.07
C ASN A 31 6.58 -1.27 7.27
N ILE A 32 7.22 -2.24 7.93
CA ILE A 32 8.22 -3.12 7.31
C ILE A 32 7.64 -3.94 6.14
N PHE A 33 6.35 -4.30 6.21
CA PHE A 33 5.70 -5.13 5.21
C PHE A 33 5.29 -4.28 4.00
N ILE A 34 5.78 -4.67 2.82
CA ILE A 34 5.47 -4.00 1.54
C ILE A 34 3.96 -4.04 1.25
N THR A 35 3.31 -5.17 1.56
CA THR A 35 1.86 -5.38 1.42
C THR A 35 1.06 -4.34 2.22
N VAL A 36 1.47 -4.06 3.46
CA VAL A 36 0.85 -3.05 4.33
C VAL A 36 1.01 -1.66 3.72
N ARG A 37 2.23 -1.27 3.32
CA ARG A 37 2.47 0.05 2.70
C ARG A 37 1.70 0.22 1.38
N ARG A 38 1.58 -0.85 0.58
CA ARG A 38 0.78 -0.88 -0.65
C ARG A 38 -0.71 -0.67 -0.35
N CYS A 39 -1.23 -1.30 0.71
CA CYS A 39 -2.61 -1.06 1.15
C CYS A 39 -2.82 0.39 1.60
N VAL A 40 -1.86 1.00 2.31
CA VAL A 40 -1.94 2.43 2.65
C VAL A 40 -1.99 3.27 1.38
N ALA A 41 -1.13 3.02 0.39
CA ALA A 41 -1.14 3.76 -0.88
C ALA A 41 -2.47 3.70 -1.65
N LYS A 42 -3.26 2.64 -1.42
CA LYS A 42 -4.59 2.42 -2.03
C LYS A 42 -5.75 2.94 -1.17
N ASN A 43 -5.52 3.35 0.08
CA ASN A 43 -6.58 3.78 0.99
C ASN A 43 -7.03 5.21 0.68
N GLU A 44 -8.32 5.39 0.40
CA GLU A 44 -8.93 6.66 0.00
C GLU A 44 -8.80 7.78 1.06
N ASN A 45 -8.59 7.42 2.32
CA ASN A 45 -8.48 8.35 3.44
C ASN A 45 -7.06 8.90 3.64
N ILE A 46 -6.05 8.49 2.86
CA ILE A 46 -4.68 9.00 3.05
C ILE A 46 -4.57 10.47 2.64
N THR A 47 -3.77 11.23 3.38
CA THR A 47 -3.49 12.64 3.06
C THR A 47 -2.36 12.79 2.02
N THR A 48 -2.28 13.98 1.41
CA THR A 48 -1.22 14.34 0.45
C THR A 48 0.22 14.08 0.97
N PRO A 49 0.57 14.36 2.23
CA PRO A 49 1.90 14.02 2.75
C PRO A 49 2.19 12.51 2.74
N ILE A 50 1.21 11.68 3.14
CA ILE A 50 1.36 10.22 3.19
C ILE A 50 1.56 9.66 1.76
N VAL A 51 0.71 10.06 0.82
CA VAL A 51 0.81 9.57 -0.57
C VAL A 51 2.09 10.06 -1.26
N ASN A 52 2.53 11.31 -1.04
CA ASN A 52 3.77 11.82 -1.62
C ASN A 52 4.99 11.06 -1.09
N LYS A 53 4.97 10.65 0.19
CA LYS A 53 5.98 9.77 0.77
C LYS A 53 5.97 8.39 0.11
N LEU A 54 4.81 7.75 -0.03
CA LEU A 54 4.71 6.43 -0.65
C LEU A 54 5.04 6.45 -2.15
N ALA A 55 4.90 7.59 -2.83
CA ALA A 55 5.30 7.75 -4.23
C ALA A 55 6.82 7.61 -4.47
N ILE A 56 7.64 7.71 -3.42
CA ILE A 56 9.09 7.46 -3.48
C ILE A 56 9.49 6.17 -2.75
N ASP A 57 8.53 5.29 -2.43
CA ASP A 57 8.79 3.99 -1.80
C ASP A 57 9.73 3.14 -2.67
N SER A 58 10.63 2.41 -2.02
CA SER A 58 11.58 1.52 -2.68
C SER A 58 10.92 0.34 -3.38
N ALA A 59 9.72 -0.06 -2.95
CA ALA A 59 8.92 -1.06 -3.62
C ALA A 59 8.14 -0.42 -4.79
N SER A 60 8.42 -0.87 -6.02
CA SER A 60 7.79 -0.35 -7.23
C SER A 60 6.27 -0.47 -7.22
N ASN A 61 5.72 -1.50 -6.59
CA ASN A 61 4.27 -1.67 -6.48
C ASN A 61 3.63 -0.63 -5.54
N VAL A 62 4.27 -0.27 -4.42
CA VAL A 62 3.79 0.79 -3.53
C VAL A 62 3.81 2.13 -4.24
N SER A 63 4.95 2.49 -4.84
CA SER A 63 5.10 3.78 -5.54
C SER A 63 4.22 3.88 -6.78
N TYR A 64 3.99 2.78 -7.50
CA TYR A 64 3.02 2.72 -8.60
C TYR A 64 1.61 3.12 -8.15
N TRP A 65 1.09 2.50 -7.09
CA TRP A 65 -0.25 2.80 -6.59
C TRP A 65 -0.33 4.22 -5.99
N ALA A 66 0.69 4.65 -5.25
CA ALA A 66 0.72 5.98 -4.66
C ALA A 66 0.69 7.11 -5.70
N THR A 67 1.46 7.00 -6.80
CA THR A 67 1.47 8.04 -7.86
C THR A 67 0.16 8.15 -8.64
N ARG A 68 -0.76 7.19 -8.48
CA ARG A 68 -2.09 7.16 -9.13
C ARG A 68 -3.23 7.55 -8.19
N HIS A 69 -2.93 7.81 -6.92
CA HIS A 69 -3.95 8.17 -5.94
C HIS A 69 -4.37 9.65 -6.11
N ASN A 70 -5.66 9.94 -5.90
CA ASN A 70 -6.23 11.27 -6.15
C ASN A 70 -5.57 12.41 -5.35
N ASN A 71 -5.06 12.09 -4.15
CA ASN A 71 -4.39 13.06 -3.28
C ASN A 71 -2.90 13.29 -3.62
N TYR A 72 -2.35 12.59 -4.62
CA TYR A 72 -0.97 12.74 -5.06
C TYR A 72 -0.75 14.03 -5.84
N SER A 73 0.27 14.81 -5.48
CA SER A 73 0.49 16.15 -6.05
C SER A 73 1.89 16.39 -6.60
N ALA A 74 2.86 15.48 -6.38
CA ALA A 74 4.25 15.69 -6.78
C ALA A 74 4.56 15.39 -8.27
N LYS A 75 3.52 15.13 -9.09
CA LYS A 75 3.55 15.04 -10.57
C LYS A 75 4.56 14.07 -11.21
N ARG A 76 5.23 13.20 -10.46
CA ARG A 76 6.00 12.06 -10.98
C ARG A 76 5.06 10.86 -11.13
N VAL A 77 5.11 10.19 -12.28
CA VAL A 77 4.36 8.96 -12.50
C VAL A 77 5.32 7.79 -12.57
N VAL A 78 5.05 6.74 -11.81
CA VAL A 78 5.74 5.45 -11.96
C VAL A 78 4.99 4.65 -13.03
N GLN A 79 5.67 4.40 -14.15
CA GLN A 79 5.19 3.49 -15.19
C GLN A 79 5.80 2.11 -14.97
N SER A 80 4.99 1.06 -15.12
CA SER A 80 5.44 -0.33 -15.09
C SER A 80 4.48 -1.18 -15.90
N ASN A 81 5.02 -2.21 -16.56
CA ASN A 81 4.24 -3.27 -17.20
C ASN A 81 4.40 -4.61 -16.46
N ASP A 82 5.15 -4.63 -15.36
CA ASP A 82 5.29 -5.82 -14.52
C ASP A 82 3.92 -6.17 -13.91
N PRO A 83 3.39 -7.39 -14.15
CA PRO A 83 2.08 -7.78 -13.67
C PRO A 83 1.91 -7.64 -12.16
N CYS A 84 2.94 -7.93 -11.36
CA CYS A 84 2.91 -7.85 -9.90
C CYS A 84 2.90 -6.39 -9.41
N VAL A 85 3.54 -5.48 -10.15
CA VAL A 85 3.54 -4.05 -9.86
C VAL A 85 2.17 -3.43 -10.09
N VAL A 86 1.58 -3.68 -11.26
CA VAL A 86 0.28 -3.12 -11.65
C VAL A 86 -0.92 -3.90 -11.12
N CYS A 87 -0.67 -5.03 -10.46
CA CYS A 87 -1.69 -5.96 -9.97
C CYS A 87 -2.77 -5.30 -9.10
N SER A 88 -4.04 -5.53 -9.41
CA SER A 88 -5.16 -5.04 -8.60
C SER A 88 -5.70 -6.08 -7.61
N ILE A 89 -5.12 -7.28 -7.55
CA ILE A 89 -5.52 -8.33 -6.61
C ILE A 89 -5.45 -7.78 -5.17
N ASP A 90 -6.44 -8.14 -4.36
CA ASP A 90 -6.46 -7.81 -2.95
C ASP A 90 -5.25 -8.46 -2.25
N GLU A 91 -4.48 -7.67 -1.51
CA GLU A 91 -3.33 -8.14 -0.73
C GLU A 91 -3.71 -9.27 0.24
N LEU A 92 -4.95 -9.30 0.73
CA LEU A 92 -5.48 -10.40 1.55
C LEU A 92 -5.58 -11.73 0.79
N GLN A 93 -5.60 -11.71 -0.53
CA GLN A 93 -5.75 -12.89 -1.40
C GLN A 93 -4.44 -13.34 -2.05
N TYR A 94 -3.32 -12.69 -1.78
CA TYR A 94 -2.04 -13.04 -2.40
C TYR A 94 -1.61 -14.48 -2.13
N HIS A 95 -1.77 -14.96 -0.90
CA HIS A 95 -1.41 -16.34 -0.55
C HIS A 95 -2.23 -17.39 -1.33
N ASN A 96 -3.47 -17.06 -1.69
CA ASN A 96 -4.36 -17.95 -2.44
C ASN A 96 -4.19 -17.82 -3.96
N THR A 97 -3.90 -16.61 -4.44
CA THR A 97 -4.00 -16.27 -5.86
C THR A 97 -2.64 -16.16 -6.53
N CYS A 98 -1.63 -15.59 -5.86
CA CYS A 98 -0.32 -15.38 -6.46
C CYS A 98 0.46 -16.68 -6.64
N SER A 99 0.24 -17.66 -5.75
CA SER A 99 0.89 -18.98 -5.80
C SER A 99 0.54 -19.81 -7.04
N SER A 100 -0.56 -19.47 -7.73
CA SER A 100 -1.05 -20.14 -8.93
C SER A 100 -1.26 -19.15 -10.09
N CYS A 101 -0.74 -17.93 -9.96
CA CYS A 101 -0.93 -16.89 -10.95
C CYS A 101 -0.07 -17.17 -12.19
N SER A 102 -0.69 -17.22 -13.37
CA SER A 102 -0.01 -17.42 -14.65
C SER A 102 0.76 -16.18 -15.15
N LEU A 103 0.71 -15.09 -14.39
CA LEU A 103 1.37 -13.82 -14.71
C LEU A 103 2.62 -13.57 -13.84
N VAL A 104 2.95 -14.49 -12.92
CA VAL A 104 4.17 -14.47 -12.09
C VAL A 104 5.26 -15.28 -12.77
#